data_AF-A0A2G5VAE5-F1
#
_entry.id   AF-A0A2G5VAE5-F1
#
_cell.length_a   1.000
_cell.length_b   1.000
_cell.length_c   1.000
_cell.angle_alpha   90.00
_cell.angle_beta   90.00
_cell.angle_gamma   90.00
#
_symmetry.space_group_name_H-M   'P 1'
#
loop_
_entity.id
_entity.type
_entity.pdbx_description
1 polymer ?
#
loop_
_entity_poly.entity_id
_entity_poly.type
_entity_poly.pdbx_seq_one_letter_code
_entity_poly.pdbx_strand_id
1 'polypeptide(L)'
;MKQFSDVTLKVKERRFHVLKLYLSYHSPYFATLFLGKFQESEKSEIELKDVDPQDFQYYLEAIYAENGIDEGTVQGILSVADMFDTPLIVKKCEEFLVKESKKELKEKLELAGNYRLEELKTIFCMNVGNIFFPSDFPDIILSIILLYRILVKVIDGNFSEEKYNQFFRMWMNGSAPRMEHLHVATVNLEIDEKALMKELDCHGATMDVYRKQPNRPGYLHDQLVTRPKDGGVCIVRRDGNKAVVTVENNKLEFFVFHPKCYHNDFDWIF
;
A
#
# COMPACT_ATOMS: atom_id res chain seq x y z
N MET A 1 24.72 22.44 -22.10
CA MET A 1 25.37 21.29 -21.44
C MET A 1 26.51 20.66 -22.23
N LYS A 2 26.37 20.36 -23.54
CA LYS A 2 27.37 19.59 -24.32
C LYS A 2 28.85 20.00 -24.16
N GLN A 3 29.15 21.28 -23.97
CA GLN A 3 30.51 21.78 -23.78
C GLN A 3 31.17 21.31 -22.47
N PHE A 4 30.38 21.00 -21.45
CA PHE A 4 30.87 20.65 -20.10
C PHE A 4 30.61 19.19 -19.74
N SER A 5 29.96 18.43 -20.62
CA SER A 5 29.63 17.03 -20.38
C SER A 5 30.83 16.11 -20.60
N ASP A 6 31.01 15.13 -19.71
CA ASP A 6 32.10 14.15 -19.75
C ASP A 6 31.64 12.75 -20.18
N VAL A 7 30.33 12.58 -20.43
CA VAL A 7 29.75 11.35 -20.98
C VAL A 7 28.47 11.65 -21.78
N THR A 8 28.18 10.78 -22.75
CA THR A 8 26.91 10.76 -23.47
C THR A 8 26.13 9.49 -23.12
N LEU A 9 24.90 9.65 -22.65
CA LEU A 9 23.95 8.56 -22.44
C LEU A 9 23.04 8.47 -23.66
N LYS A 10 22.98 7.29 -24.29
CA LYS A 10 22.11 7.03 -25.43
C LYS A 10 20.88 6.27 -24.93
N VAL A 11 19.68 6.82 -25.16
CA VAL A 11 18.39 6.17 -24.85
C VAL A 11 17.61 6.10 -26.15
N LYS A 12 17.40 4.87 -26.67
CA LYS A 12 16.89 4.66 -28.04
C LYS A 12 17.71 5.49 -29.04
N GLU A 13 17.08 6.35 -29.85
CA GLU A 13 17.74 7.20 -30.83
C GLU A 13 18.19 8.57 -30.29
N ARG A 14 17.90 8.89 -29.01
CA ARG A 14 18.26 10.19 -28.41
C ARG A 14 19.55 10.10 -27.61
N ARG A 15 20.33 11.19 -27.63
CA ARG A 15 21.60 11.33 -26.91
C ARG A 15 21.49 12.44 -25.87
N PHE A 16 21.92 12.13 -24.65
CA PHE A 16 21.89 13.02 -23.49
C PHE A 16 23.32 13.28 -23.02
N HIS A 17 23.74 14.53 -23.03
CA HIS A 17 25.08 14.93 -22.60
C HIS A 17 25.04 15.33 -21.14
N VAL A 18 25.75 14.61 -20.28
CA VAL A 18 25.64 14.72 -18.81
C VAL A 18 27.01 14.72 -18.13
N LEU A 19 27.02 14.97 -16.82
CA LEU A 19 28.21 14.92 -15.97
C LEU A 19 28.22 13.63 -15.14
N LYS A 20 29.25 12.79 -15.29
CA LYS A 20 29.40 11.50 -14.58
C LYS A 20 29.31 11.70 -13.08
N LEU A 21 30.11 12.63 -12.54
CA LEU A 21 30.15 12.87 -11.09
C LEU A 21 28.82 13.41 -10.54
N TYR A 22 28.13 14.27 -11.30
CA TYR A 22 26.87 14.87 -10.86
C TYR A 22 25.75 13.82 -10.79
N LEU A 23 25.59 12.99 -11.83
CA LEU A 23 24.65 11.87 -11.80
C LEU A 23 25.01 10.84 -10.72
N SER A 24 26.30 10.50 -10.59
CA SER A 24 26.78 9.57 -9.55
C SER A 24 26.43 10.04 -8.13
N TYR A 25 26.50 11.35 -7.88
CA TYR A 25 26.16 11.92 -6.59
C TYR A 25 24.68 11.71 -6.23
N HIS A 26 23.79 11.76 -7.22
CA HIS A 26 22.35 11.60 -7.01
C HIS A 26 21.86 10.16 -7.12
N SER A 27 22.64 9.27 -7.75
CA SER A 27 22.24 7.91 -8.09
C SER A 27 23.37 6.90 -7.83
N PRO A 28 23.23 5.98 -6.87
CA PRO A 28 24.16 4.87 -6.67
C PRO A 28 24.31 3.96 -7.89
N TYR A 29 23.25 3.83 -8.69
CA TYR A 29 23.31 3.13 -9.99
C TYR A 29 24.34 3.80 -10.90
N PHE A 30 24.23 5.12 -11.12
CA PHE A 30 25.17 5.84 -11.98
C PHE A 30 26.58 5.92 -11.37
N ALA A 31 26.71 5.99 -10.04
CA ALA A 31 28.00 5.88 -9.38
C ALA A 31 28.69 4.55 -9.71
N THR A 32 27.93 3.45 -9.66
CA THR A 32 28.45 2.12 -10.01
C THR A 32 28.78 2.03 -11.50
N LEU A 33 27.93 2.57 -12.38
CA LEU A 33 28.12 2.55 -13.83
C LEU A 33 29.36 3.35 -14.27
N PHE A 34 29.58 4.54 -13.68
CA PHE A 34 30.61 5.46 -14.11
C PHE A 34 31.93 5.32 -13.37
N LEU A 35 31.91 4.96 -12.08
CA LEU A 35 33.09 4.89 -11.21
C LEU A 35 33.47 3.45 -10.85
N GLY A 36 32.66 2.47 -11.25
CA GLY A 36 32.96 1.05 -11.11
C GLY A 36 34.09 0.59 -12.03
N LYS A 37 34.44 -0.69 -11.94
CA LYS A 37 35.47 -1.35 -12.77
C LYS A 37 34.85 -2.11 -13.94
N PHE A 38 33.90 -1.49 -14.62
CA PHE A 38 33.19 -2.10 -15.76
C PHE A 38 33.72 -1.52 -17.08
N GLN A 39 33.51 -2.20 -18.20
CA GLN A 39 33.93 -1.65 -19.50
C GLN A 39 33.20 -0.35 -19.83
N GLU A 40 31.99 -0.17 -19.29
CA GLU A 40 31.15 1.02 -19.42
C GLU A 40 31.82 2.27 -18.84
N SER A 41 32.60 2.17 -17.76
CA SER A 41 33.21 3.34 -17.12
C SER A 41 34.23 4.04 -18.03
N GLU A 42 34.84 3.30 -18.95
CA GLU A 42 35.83 3.80 -19.92
C GLU A 42 35.20 4.34 -21.22
N LYS A 43 33.90 4.11 -21.45
CA LYS A 43 33.21 4.55 -22.66
C LYS A 43 32.85 6.04 -22.60
N SER A 44 32.91 6.71 -23.76
CA SER A 44 32.44 8.08 -23.94
C SER A 44 30.94 8.17 -24.27
N GLU A 45 30.36 7.09 -24.80
CA GLU A 45 28.92 6.90 -25.04
C GLU A 45 28.46 5.57 -24.42
N ILE A 46 27.40 5.61 -23.60
CA ILE A 46 26.84 4.44 -22.91
C ILE A 46 25.36 4.34 -23.26
N GLU A 47 24.92 3.16 -23.69
CA GLU A 47 23.51 2.89 -24.00
C GLU A 47 22.73 2.47 -22.75
N LEU A 48 21.60 3.14 -22.50
CA LEU A 48 20.63 2.76 -21.48
C LEU A 48 19.43 2.10 -22.17
N LYS A 49 19.07 0.92 -21.69
CA LYS A 49 17.95 0.11 -22.20
C LYS A 49 16.73 0.28 -21.32
N ASP A 50 15.57 -0.06 -21.87
CA ASP A 50 14.30 -0.16 -21.14
C ASP A 50 13.79 1.15 -20.50
N VAL A 51 14.28 2.29 -20.98
CA VAL A 51 13.84 3.62 -20.56
C VAL A 51 13.23 4.39 -21.73
N ASP A 52 12.14 5.12 -21.47
CA ASP A 52 11.60 6.03 -22.46
C ASP A 52 12.44 7.33 -22.53
N PRO A 53 12.85 7.78 -23.73
CA PRO A 53 13.66 8.99 -23.87
C PRO A 53 12.98 10.26 -23.38
N GLN A 54 11.64 10.32 -23.38
CA GLN A 54 10.90 11.48 -22.90
C GLN A 54 10.89 11.51 -21.37
N ASP A 55 10.60 10.37 -20.73
CA ASP A 55 10.64 10.25 -19.27
C ASP A 55 12.06 10.47 -18.74
N PHE A 56 13.08 10.00 -19.46
CA PHE A 56 14.48 10.25 -19.11
C PHE A 56 14.86 11.73 -19.18
N GLN A 57 14.33 12.47 -20.17
CA GLN A 57 14.54 13.91 -20.27
C GLN A 57 13.96 14.62 -19.05
N TYR A 58 12.71 14.33 -18.68
CA TYR A 58 12.07 14.93 -17.50
C TYR A 58 12.76 14.56 -16.18
N TYR A 59 13.25 13.32 -16.08
CA TYR A 59 14.06 12.88 -14.95
C TYR A 59 15.37 13.68 -14.82
N LEU A 60 16.07 13.93 -15.93
CA LEU A 60 17.27 14.77 -15.92
C LEU A 60 16.94 16.21 -15.51
N GLU A 61 15.87 16.80 -16.06
CA GLU A 61 15.40 18.14 -15.68
C GLU A 61 15.13 18.23 -14.17
N ALA A 62 14.48 17.21 -13.59
CA ALA A 62 14.23 17.13 -12.14
C ALA A 62 15.53 17.03 -11.29
N ILE A 63 16.57 16.37 -11.81
CA ILE A 63 17.91 16.27 -11.19
C ILE A 63 18.65 17.60 -11.24
N TYR A 64 18.57 18.32 -12.36
CA TYR A 64 19.19 19.65 -12.51
C TYR A 64 18.36 20.77 -11.87
N ALA A 65 17.36 20.41 -11.06
CA ALA A 65 16.48 21.31 -10.32
C ALA A 65 15.68 22.27 -11.22
N GLU A 66 15.34 21.82 -12.43
CA GLU A 66 14.33 22.46 -13.26
C GLU A 66 12.93 22.01 -12.81
N ASN A 67 11.92 22.87 -12.98
CA ASN A 67 10.52 22.56 -12.64
C ASN A 67 9.94 21.59 -13.68
N GLY A 68 10.26 20.31 -13.54
CA GLY A 68 9.83 19.26 -14.47
C GLY A 68 8.79 18.28 -13.93
N ILE A 69 8.41 18.35 -12.65
CA ILE A 69 7.45 17.43 -12.02
C ILE A 69 6.05 18.04 -12.06
N ASP A 70 5.14 17.41 -12.80
CA ASP A 70 3.72 17.77 -12.89
C ASP A 70 2.82 16.51 -13.02
N GLU A 71 1.52 16.71 -13.26
CA GLU A 71 0.54 15.63 -13.35
C GLU A 71 0.82 14.61 -14.47
N GLY A 72 1.42 15.06 -15.57
CA GLY A 72 1.74 14.27 -16.74
C GLY A 72 3.12 13.62 -16.67
N THR A 73 4.06 14.24 -15.96
CA THR A 73 5.45 13.75 -15.91
C THR A 73 5.77 12.92 -14.67
N VAL A 74 5.06 13.10 -13.55
CA VAL A 74 5.42 12.49 -12.26
C VAL A 74 5.57 10.98 -12.31
N GLN A 75 4.70 10.28 -13.05
CA GLN A 75 4.74 8.82 -13.15
C GLN A 75 5.95 8.34 -13.96
N GLY A 76 6.28 9.01 -15.07
CA GLY A 76 7.46 8.71 -15.88
C GLY A 76 8.75 8.97 -15.11
N ILE A 77 8.83 10.11 -14.41
CA ILE A 77 9.97 10.46 -13.56
C ILE A 77 10.15 9.43 -12.44
N LEU A 78 9.06 9.01 -11.77
CA LEU A 78 9.11 7.98 -10.72
C LEU A 78 9.65 6.65 -11.25
N SER A 79 9.18 6.21 -12.42
CA SER A 79 9.64 4.99 -13.07
C SER A 79 11.16 5.01 -13.31
N VAL A 80 11.67 6.11 -13.86
CA VAL A 80 13.10 6.27 -14.13
C VAL A 80 13.92 6.41 -12.84
N ALA A 81 13.40 7.15 -11.85
CA ALA A 81 14.07 7.35 -10.57
C ALA A 81 14.17 6.07 -9.73
N ASP A 82 13.17 5.20 -9.79
CA ASP A 82 13.22 3.88 -9.15
C ASP A 82 14.22 2.96 -9.88
N MET A 83 14.19 2.94 -11.22
CA MET A 83 15.13 2.15 -12.03
C MET A 83 16.60 2.53 -11.80
N PHE A 84 16.90 3.82 -11.72
CA PHE A 84 18.25 4.32 -11.52
C PHE A 84 18.56 4.67 -10.06
N ASP A 85 17.79 4.14 -9.11
CA ASP A 85 18.01 4.32 -7.66
C ASP A 85 18.34 5.77 -7.30
N THR A 86 17.36 6.66 -7.43
CA THR A 86 17.54 8.10 -7.18
C THR A 86 16.61 8.59 -6.07
N PRO A 87 16.91 8.27 -4.78
CA PRO A 87 15.97 8.50 -3.68
C PRO A 87 15.50 9.95 -3.53
N LEU A 88 16.38 10.91 -3.82
CA LEU A 88 16.04 12.33 -3.76
C LEU A 88 14.92 12.70 -4.75
N ILE A 89 14.95 12.12 -5.95
CA ILE A 89 13.94 12.40 -6.98
C ILE A 89 12.63 11.69 -6.66
N VAL A 90 12.69 10.44 -6.17
CA VAL A 90 11.51 9.74 -5.64
C VAL A 90 10.83 10.59 -4.56
N LYS A 91 11.60 11.16 -3.62
CA LYS A 91 11.07 12.05 -2.58
C LYS A 91 10.46 13.34 -3.15
N LYS A 92 11.09 13.98 -4.14
CA LYS A 92 10.49 15.17 -4.79
C LYS A 92 9.17 14.86 -5.48
N CYS A 93 9.09 13.73 -6.20
CA CYS A 93 7.85 13.27 -6.81
C CYS A 93 6.77 12.99 -5.75
N GLU A 94 7.16 12.36 -4.64
CA GLU A 94 6.29 12.11 -3.51
C GLU A 94 5.73 13.42 -2.91
N GLU A 95 6.59 14.40 -2.68
CA GLU A 95 6.19 15.71 -2.15
C GLU A 95 5.19 16.42 -3.07
N PHE A 96 5.41 16.36 -4.39
CA PHE A 96 4.45 16.87 -5.39
C PHE A 96 3.11 16.13 -5.29
N LEU A 97 3.12 14.80 -5.25
CA LEU A 97 1.91 13.98 -5.14
C LEU A 97 1.10 14.29 -3.87
N VAL A 98 1.80 14.58 -2.77
CA VAL A 98 1.17 14.94 -1.49
C VAL A 98 0.61 16.36 -1.51
N LYS A 99 1.40 17.34 -1.95
CA LYS A 99 1.14 18.77 -1.69
C LYS A 99 0.41 19.47 -2.84
N GLU A 100 0.64 19.05 -4.08
CA GLU A 100 0.29 19.84 -5.27
C GLU A 100 -0.61 19.07 -6.24
N SER A 101 -0.43 17.75 -6.36
CA SER A 101 -1.16 16.94 -7.32
C SER A 101 -2.66 16.84 -7.00
N LYS A 102 -3.47 17.01 -8.05
CA LYS A 102 -4.92 16.83 -8.11
C LYS A 102 -5.33 15.40 -8.49
N LYS A 103 -4.38 14.47 -8.62
CA LYS A 103 -4.69 13.05 -8.87
C LYS A 103 -5.66 12.50 -7.85
N GLU A 104 -6.54 11.63 -8.32
CA GLU A 104 -7.47 10.92 -7.45
C GLU A 104 -6.72 10.03 -6.44
N LEU A 105 -7.36 9.76 -5.30
CA LEU A 105 -6.80 8.90 -4.26
C LEU A 105 -6.36 7.54 -4.81
N LYS A 106 -7.13 6.99 -5.76
CA LYS A 106 -6.82 5.73 -6.47
C LYS A 106 -5.43 5.76 -7.10
N GLU A 107 -5.18 6.75 -7.95
CA GLU A 107 -3.93 6.86 -8.69
C GLU A 107 -2.74 7.07 -7.74
N LYS A 108 -2.90 7.90 -6.71
CA LYS A 108 -1.84 8.12 -5.71
C LYS A 108 -1.51 6.84 -4.93
N LEU A 109 -2.51 6.01 -4.61
CA LEU A 109 -2.30 4.71 -3.96
C LEU A 109 -1.63 3.70 -4.87
N GLU A 110 -2.01 3.65 -6.15
CA GLU A 110 -1.36 2.79 -7.15
C GLU A 110 0.13 3.16 -7.29
N LEU A 111 0.45 4.45 -7.39
CA LEU A 111 1.83 4.94 -7.41
C LEU A 111 2.58 4.58 -6.11
N ALA A 112 1.94 4.72 -4.95
CA ALA A 112 2.54 4.36 -3.66
C ALA A 112 2.78 2.85 -3.50
N GLY A 113 1.96 2.01 -4.13
CA GLY A 113 2.15 0.56 -4.16
C GLY A 113 3.28 0.12 -5.08
N ASN A 114 3.43 0.81 -6.22
CA ASN A 114 4.43 0.49 -7.24
C ASN A 114 5.82 1.04 -6.93
N TYR A 115 5.91 2.15 -6.18
CA TYR A 115 7.17 2.84 -5.89
C TYR A 115 7.39 3.02 -4.38
N ARG A 116 8.63 3.36 -3.98
CA ARG A 116 9.00 3.56 -2.57
C ARG A 116 8.55 4.94 -2.04
N LEU A 117 7.25 5.19 -2.00
CA LEU A 117 6.63 6.43 -1.51
C LEU A 117 6.17 6.27 -0.04
N GLU A 118 7.09 6.44 0.91
CA GLU A 118 6.85 6.20 2.34
C GLU A 118 6.06 7.31 3.06
N GLU A 119 6.24 8.58 2.70
CA GLU A 119 5.48 9.69 3.26
C GLU A 119 4.01 9.62 2.82
N LEU A 120 3.77 9.34 1.56
CA LEU A 120 2.45 9.17 0.97
C LEU A 120 1.74 7.96 1.58
N LYS A 121 2.45 6.82 1.74
CA LYS A 121 1.96 5.67 2.53
C LYS A 121 1.58 6.10 3.95
N THR A 122 2.41 6.90 4.61
CA THR A 122 2.20 7.35 6.00
C THR A 122 1.02 8.33 6.13
N ILE A 123 0.86 9.26 5.20
CA ILE A 123 -0.24 10.24 5.17
C ILE A 123 -1.56 9.53 4.91
N PHE A 124 -1.59 8.61 3.95
CA PHE A 124 -2.74 7.72 3.82
C PHE A 124 -2.98 6.99 5.12
N CYS A 125 -1.91 6.61 5.84
CA CYS A 125 -2.03 5.98 7.14
C CYS A 125 -2.67 6.78 8.26
N MET A 126 -2.51 8.10 8.26
CA MET A 126 -2.93 8.96 9.37
C MET A 126 -4.25 9.69 9.11
N ASN A 127 -4.60 10.01 7.87
CA ASN A 127 -5.64 11.01 7.58
C ASN A 127 -7.01 10.46 7.15
N VAL A 128 -7.20 9.15 7.05
CA VAL A 128 -8.44 8.61 6.48
C VAL A 128 -9.19 7.72 7.48
N GLY A 129 -10.10 8.33 8.24
CA GLY A 129 -11.02 7.64 9.15
C GLY A 129 -12.12 6.82 8.45
N ASN A 130 -12.33 7.03 7.15
CA ASN A 130 -13.24 6.27 6.28
C ASN A 130 -12.61 6.20 4.88
N ILE A 131 -12.05 5.07 4.46
CA ILE A 131 -11.50 4.95 3.10
C ILE A 131 -12.63 4.44 2.20
N PHE A 132 -13.19 5.32 1.39
CA PHE A 132 -14.11 4.92 0.33
C PHE A 132 -13.28 4.28 -0.80
N PHE A 133 -13.51 3.00 -1.07
CA PHE A 133 -12.86 2.29 -2.17
C PHE A 133 -13.89 2.04 -3.27
N PRO A 134 -13.75 2.68 -4.45
CA PRO A 134 -14.53 2.32 -5.63
C PRO A 134 -14.45 0.82 -5.97
N SER A 135 -15.50 0.27 -6.57
CA SER A 135 -15.72 -1.16 -6.85
C SER A 135 -14.62 -1.87 -7.65
N ASP A 136 -13.75 -1.13 -8.36
CA ASP A 136 -12.87 -1.67 -9.40
C ASP A 136 -11.39 -1.56 -9.04
N PHE A 137 -11.00 -1.99 -7.84
CA PHE A 137 -9.60 -1.92 -7.41
C PHE A 137 -8.87 -3.28 -7.47
N PRO A 138 -7.63 -3.30 -8.00
CA PRO A 138 -6.78 -4.49 -8.05
C PRO A 138 -6.17 -4.88 -6.68
N ASP A 139 -5.54 -6.05 -6.62
CA ASP A 139 -4.97 -6.77 -5.45
C ASP A 139 -4.05 -5.95 -4.51
N ILE A 140 -3.64 -4.75 -4.93
CA ILE A 140 -2.90 -3.76 -4.15
C ILE A 140 -3.67 -3.38 -2.86
N ILE A 141 -5.02 -3.44 -2.86
CA ILE A 141 -5.83 -3.20 -1.66
C ILE A 141 -5.48 -4.16 -0.53
N LEU A 142 -5.26 -5.46 -0.80
CA LEU A 142 -4.89 -6.41 0.25
C LEU A 142 -3.57 -5.99 0.88
N SER A 143 -2.57 -5.62 0.06
CA SER A 143 -1.28 -5.14 0.59
C SER A 143 -1.45 -3.89 1.46
N ILE A 144 -2.28 -2.93 1.08
CA ILE A 144 -2.51 -1.69 1.83
C ILE A 144 -3.29 -1.94 3.13
N ILE A 145 -4.35 -2.76 3.09
CA ILE A 145 -5.11 -3.18 4.29
C ILE A 145 -4.19 -3.92 5.26
N LEU A 146 -3.30 -4.78 4.74
CA LEU A 146 -2.40 -5.60 5.54
C LEU A 146 -1.23 -4.84 6.18
N LEU A 147 -0.93 -3.62 5.71
CA LEU A 147 0.28 -2.94 6.12
C LEU A 147 0.11 -2.20 7.45
N TYR A 148 -0.83 -1.25 7.63
CA TYR A 148 -0.80 -0.41 8.85
C TYR A 148 -2.13 0.26 9.26
N ARG A 149 -3.16 -0.50 9.66
CA ARG A 149 -4.36 0.08 10.32
C ARG A 149 -4.73 -0.59 11.62
N ILE A 150 -5.32 0.20 12.52
CA ILE A 150 -6.15 -0.23 13.66
C ILE A 150 -7.60 -0.44 13.18
N LEU A 151 -8.11 0.48 12.35
CA LEU A 151 -9.47 0.49 11.81
C LEU A 151 -9.44 0.64 10.28
N VAL A 152 -10.18 -0.20 9.56
CA VAL A 152 -10.43 -0.07 8.12
C VAL A 152 -11.94 -0.01 7.91
N LYS A 153 -12.42 1.00 7.19
CA LYS A 153 -13.82 1.09 6.75
C LYS A 153 -13.83 1.17 5.24
N VAL A 154 -14.54 0.26 4.60
CA VAL A 154 -14.76 0.19 3.15
C VAL A 154 -16.24 0.37 2.88
N ILE A 155 -16.58 1.25 1.95
CA ILE A 155 -17.96 1.53 1.52
C ILE A 155 -18.00 1.31 0.00
N ASP A 156 -19.08 0.71 -0.50
CA ASP A 156 -19.25 0.25 -1.89
C ASP A 156 -18.28 -0.87 -2.32
N GLY A 157 -17.87 -1.69 -1.36
CA GLY A 157 -16.95 -2.81 -1.59
C GLY A 157 -17.57 -3.94 -2.41
N ASN A 158 -17.43 -3.92 -3.73
CA ASN A 158 -17.95 -4.96 -4.61
C ASN A 158 -16.98 -6.16 -4.73
N PHE A 159 -16.42 -6.61 -3.61
CA PHE A 159 -15.44 -7.72 -3.61
C PHE A 159 -16.14 -9.07 -3.77
N SER A 160 -15.52 -9.98 -4.53
CA SER A 160 -15.91 -11.39 -4.51
C SER A 160 -15.57 -12.02 -3.16
N GLU A 161 -16.31 -13.08 -2.80
CA GLU A 161 -16.08 -13.89 -1.61
C GLU A 161 -14.64 -14.41 -1.55
N GLU A 162 -14.07 -14.79 -2.69
CA GLU A 162 -12.67 -15.22 -2.83
C GLU A 162 -11.67 -14.18 -2.30
N LYS A 163 -11.91 -12.88 -2.55
CA LYS A 163 -11.03 -11.80 -2.09
C LYS A 163 -11.10 -11.62 -0.58
N TYR A 164 -12.29 -11.72 0.01
CA TYR A 164 -12.43 -11.69 1.46
C TYR A 164 -11.74 -12.91 2.10
N ASN A 165 -11.93 -14.11 1.53
CA ASN A 165 -11.29 -15.33 2.00
C ASN A 165 -9.76 -15.26 1.90
N GLN A 166 -9.23 -14.71 0.80
CA GLN A 166 -7.81 -14.46 0.64
C GLN A 166 -7.28 -13.52 1.74
N PHE A 167 -7.99 -12.42 2.01
CA PHE A 167 -7.64 -11.50 3.09
C PHE A 167 -7.60 -12.20 4.45
N PHE A 168 -8.64 -12.95 4.82
CA PHE A 168 -8.70 -13.66 6.09
C PHE A 168 -7.59 -14.70 6.21
N ARG A 169 -7.27 -15.44 5.13
CA ARG A 169 -6.12 -16.36 5.10
C ARG A 169 -4.80 -15.66 5.32
N MET A 170 -4.59 -14.50 4.71
CA MET A 170 -3.37 -13.71 4.92
C MET A 170 -3.29 -13.18 6.35
N TRP A 171 -4.40 -12.70 6.91
CA TRP A 171 -4.46 -12.28 8.30
C TRP A 171 -4.17 -13.44 9.26
N MET A 172 -4.82 -14.61 9.08
CA MET A 172 -4.58 -15.80 9.90
C MET A 172 -3.10 -16.25 9.89
N ASN A 173 -2.40 -15.98 8.78
CA ASN A 173 -0.98 -16.28 8.62
C ASN A 173 0.00 -15.23 9.18
N GLY A 174 -0.50 -14.12 9.76
CA GLY A 174 0.33 -13.13 10.46
C GLY A 174 0.37 -11.73 9.83
N SER A 175 -0.31 -11.53 8.70
CA SER A 175 -0.39 -10.20 8.07
C SER A 175 -1.33 -9.27 8.85
N ALA A 176 -1.21 -7.94 8.67
CA ALA A 176 -1.91 -6.92 9.46
C ALA A 176 -1.78 -7.10 10.99
N PRO A 177 -0.55 -7.06 11.54
CA PRO A 177 -0.31 -7.27 12.96
C PRO A 177 -1.04 -6.29 13.88
N ARG A 178 -1.39 -5.10 13.38
CA ARG A 178 -1.95 -3.97 14.14
C ARG A 178 -3.47 -3.77 13.96
N MET A 179 -4.13 -4.58 13.14
CA MET A 179 -5.54 -4.44 12.82
C MET A 179 -6.43 -4.86 13.97
N GLU A 180 -7.40 -4.00 14.31
CA GLU A 180 -8.36 -4.19 15.39
C GLU A 180 -9.80 -4.27 14.87
N HIS A 181 -10.10 -3.63 13.74
CA HIS A 181 -11.44 -3.61 13.15
C HIS A 181 -11.40 -3.39 11.63
N LEU A 182 -12.15 -4.18 10.87
CA LEU A 182 -12.49 -3.96 9.47
C LEU A 182 -14.01 -3.94 9.34
N HIS A 183 -14.54 -2.90 8.72
CA HIS A 183 -15.94 -2.73 8.37
C HIS A 183 -16.04 -2.61 6.86
N VAL A 184 -16.91 -3.39 6.23
CA VAL A 184 -17.17 -3.33 4.80
C VAL A 184 -18.67 -3.25 4.58
N ALA A 185 -19.15 -2.17 3.97
CA ALA A 185 -20.54 -2.01 3.58
C ALA A 185 -20.64 -2.08 2.05
N THR A 186 -21.56 -2.88 1.55
CA THR A 186 -21.84 -3.04 0.11
C THR A 186 -23.25 -2.52 -0.19
N VAL A 187 -23.38 -1.78 -1.30
CA VAL A 187 -24.68 -1.23 -1.73
C VAL A 187 -25.31 -2.05 -2.85
N ASN A 188 -24.51 -2.72 -3.68
CA ASN A 188 -24.97 -3.34 -4.94
C ASN A 188 -24.84 -4.87 -5.01
N LEU A 189 -24.07 -5.51 -4.13
CA LEU A 189 -23.93 -6.97 -4.07
C LEU A 189 -24.21 -7.48 -2.67
N GLU A 190 -24.99 -8.55 -2.59
CA GLU A 190 -25.23 -9.30 -1.35
C GLU A 190 -23.98 -10.11 -1.01
N ILE A 191 -23.55 -10.06 0.26
CA ILE A 191 -22.43 -10.89 0.73
C ILE A 191 -22.99 -12.26 1.08
N ASP A 192 -22.61 -13.31 0.34
CA ASP A 192 -22.98 -14.67 0.70
C ASP A 192 -22.15 -15.16 1.90
N GLU A 193 -22.73 -15.03 3.09
CA GLU A 193 -22.13 -15.52 4.34
C GLU A 193 -21.72 -16.99 4.24
N LYS A 194 -22.53 -17.85 3.62
CA LYS A 194 -22.24 -19.29 3.55
C LYS A 194 -21.04 -19.57 2.66
N ALA A 195 -20.91 -18.86 1.55
CA ALA A 195 -19.77 -19.00 0.64
C ALA A 195 -18.48 -18.45 1.27
N LEU A 196 -18.57 -17.32 1.98
CA LEU A 196 -17.45 -16.75 2.74
C LEU A 196 -16.94 -17.70 3.83
N MET A 197 -17.85 -18.26 4.63
CA MET A 197 -17.49 -19.06 5.81
C MET A 197 -17.08 -20.51 5.47
N LYS A 198 -17.43 -21.03 4.29
CA LYS A 198 -17.08 -22.41 3.89
C LYS A 198 -15.57 -22.63 3.72
N GLU A 199 -14.85 -21.57 3.37
CA GLU A 199 -13.43 -21.61 2.98
C GLU A 199 -12.44 -21.28 4.09
N LEU A 200 -12.96 -20.93 5.26
CA LEU A 200 -12.22 -20.59 6.46
C LEU A 200 -12.39 -21.76 7.44
N ASP A 201 -11.31 -22.14 8.14
CA ASP A 201 -11.38 -23.12 9.23
C ASP A 201 -12.05 -22.45 10.43
N CYS A 202 -13.38 -22.43 10.40
CA CYS A 202 -14.21 -21.64 11.30
C CYS A 202 -14.66 -22.47 12.50
N HIS A 203 -14.50 -21.92 13.70
CA HIS A 203 -15.19 -22.43 14.87
C HIS A 203 -16.40 -21.52 15.16
N GLY A 204 -17.56 -22.12 15.43
CA GLY A 204 -18.76 -21.36 15.79
C GLY A 204 -18.53 -20.58 17.08
N ALA A 205 -18.83 -19.28 17.06
CA ALA A 205 -18.75 -18.45 18.26
C ALA A 205 -19.89 -18.84 19.23
N THR A 206 -19.59 -19.58 20.29
CA THR A 206 -20.60 -20.06 21.25
C THR A 206 -20.83 -19.12 22.44
N MET A 207 -20.08 -18.02 22.56
CA MET A 207 -20.14 -17.13 23.74
C MET A 207 -20.01 -15.64 23.41
N ASP A 208 -20.62 -14.81 24.28
CA ASP A 208 -20.55 -13.35 24.28
C ASP A 208 -19.10 -12.87 24.43
N VAL A 209 -18.55 -12.24 23.39
CA VAL A 209 -17.22 -11.65 23.44
C VAL A 209 -17.31 -10.16 23.80
N TYR A 210 -16.73 -9.77 24.94
CA TYR A 210 -16.73 -8.38 25.40
C TYR A 210 -15.42 -7.66 25.07
N ARG A 211 -15.50 -6.56 24.33
CA ARG A 211 -14.39 -5.61 24.20
C ARG A 211 -14.47 -4.59 25.34
N LYS A 212 -13.54 -4.64 26.29
CA LYS A 212 -13.40 -3.59 27.31
C LYS A 212 -12.96 -2.30 26.61
N GLN A 213 -13.66 -1.18 26.81
CA GLN A 213 -13.23 0.13 26.33
C GLN A 213 -11.79 0.37 26.80
N PRO A 214 -10.81 0.58 25.91
CA PRO A 214 -9.54 1.14 26.35
C PRO A 214 -9.84 2.57 26.83
N ASN A 215 -9.49 2.90 28.08
CA ASN A 215 -9.55 4.26 28.64
C ASN A 215 -8.59 5.20 27.88
N ARG A 216 -8.88 5.50 26.62
CA ARG A 216 -8.10 6.38 25.75
C ARG A 216 -9.05 7.36 25.07
N PRO A 217 -8.86 8.69 25.26
CA PRO A 217 -9.58 9.69 24.50
C PRO A 217 -9.31 9.49 22.99
N GLY A 218 -10.37 9.42 22.17
CA GLY A 218 -10.28 9.22 20.71
C GLY A 218 -10.52 7.79 20.21
N TYR A 219 -10.77 6.81 21.09
CA TYR A 219 -11.29 5.51 20.68
C TYR A 219 -12.79 5.61 20.35
N LEU A 220 -13.13 5.63 19.07
CA LEU A 220 -14.50 5.59 18.55
C LEU A 220 -15.07 4.17 18.61
N HIS A 221 -15.40 3.69 19.81
CA HIS A 221 -16.28 2.54 19.97
C HIS A 221 -17.37 2.86 21.00
N ASP A 222 -18.34 3.67 20.56
CA ASP A 222 -19.63 3.86 21.24
C ASP A 222 -20.61 2.69 21.00
N GLN A 223 -20.15 1.58 20.41
CA GLN A 223 -21.02 0.45 20.09
C GLN A 223 -20.90 -0.68 21.12
N LEU A 224 -22.03 -0.90 21.78
CA LEU A 224 -22.36 -2.05 22.61
C LEU A 224 -21.96 -3.36 21.94
N VAL A 225 -21.32 -4.23 22.73
CA VAL A 225 -21.41 -5.70 22.69
C VAL A 225 -21.67 -6.30 21.30
N THR A 226 -20.63 -6.72 20.59
CA THR A 226 -20.79 -7.57 19.40
C THR A 226 -21.19 -8.97 19.83
N ARG A 227 -22.50 -9.17 20.03
CA ARG A 227 -23.09 -10.50 19.94
C ARG A 227 -23.17 -10.87 18.46
N PRO A 228 -22.65 -12.02 18.01
CA PRO A 228 -23.34 -12.73 16.95
C PRO A 228 -24.63 -13.25 17.60
N LYS A 229 -25.73 -12.48 17.52
CA LYS A 229 -27.02 -12.94 18.07
C LYS A 229 -27.49 -14.19 17.36
N ASP A 230 -27.11 -14.35 16.09
CA ASP A 230 -27.14 -15.55 15.28
C ASP A 230 -26.13 -15.34 14.12
N GLY A 231 -25.19 -16.25 13.86
CA GLY A 231 -24.36 -16.24 12.63
C GLY A 231 -23.09 -15.36 12.63
N GLY A 232 -22.02 -15.84 13.26
CA GLY A 232 -20.69 -15.24 13.15
C GLY A 232 -19.59 -16.27 13.28
N VAL A 233 -18.45 -16.01 12.66
CA VAL A 233 -17.32 -16.95 12.57
C VAL A 233 -16.13 -16.43 13.35
N CYS A 234 -15.57 -17.28 14.21
CA CYS A 234 -14.29 -17.04 14.84
C CYS A 234 -13.15 -17.53 13.95
N ILE A 235 -12.15 -16.68 13.72
CA ILE A 235 -10.88 -17.05 13.12
C ILE A 235 -9.72 -16.75 14.06
N VAL A 236 -8.69 -17.58 14.00
CA VAL A 236 -7.52 -17.49 14.88
C VAL A 236 -6.28 -17.23 14.02
N ARG A 237 -5.50 -16.23 14.42
CA ARG A 237 -4.20 -15.96 13.83
C ARG A 237 -3.13 -16.84 14.45
N ARG A 238 -2.08 -17.14 13.70
CA ARG A 238 -0.92 -17.95 14.12
C ARG A 238 -0.28 -17.50 15.44
N ASP A 239 -0.38 -16.22 15.80
CA ASP A 239 0.14 -15.67 17.06
C ASP A 239 -0.86 -15.72 18.23
N GLY A 240 -2.01 -16.36 18.04
CA GLY A 240 -3.06 -16.53 19.05
C GLY A 240 -4.05 -15.37 19.14
N ASN A 241 -3.89 -14.30 18.36
CA ASN A 241 -4.92 -13.28 18.25
C ASN A 241 -6.19 -13.87 17.62
N LYS A 242 -7.33 -13.50 18.16
CA LYS A 242 -8.64 -14.01 17.75
C LYS A 242 -9.44 -12.90 17.12
N ALA A 243 -10.24 -13.24 16.13
CA ALA A 243 -11.16 -12.30 15.52
C ALA A 243 -12.52 -12.93 15.24
N VAL A 244 -13.55 -12.10 15.18
CA VAL A 244 -14.90 -12.50 14.79
C VAL A 244 -15.27 -11.78 13.51
N VAL A 245 -15.75 -12.55 12.52
CA VAL A 245 -16.35 -12.06 11.28
C VAL A 245 -17.87 -12.21 11.40
N THR A 246 -18.62 -11.13 11.20
CA THR A 246 -20.09 -11.16 11.10
C THR A 246 -20.53 -10.53 9.80
N VAL A 247 -21.58 -11.05 9.19
CA VAL A 247 -22.21 -10.48 8.01
C VAL A 247 -23.67 -10.20 8.34
N GLU A 248 -24.08 -8.94 8.36
CA GLU A 248 -25.47 -8.55 8.62
C GLU A 248 -25.87 -7.40 7.70
N ASN A 249 -27.01 -7.52 7.01
CA ASN A 249 -27.56 -6.46 6.13
C ASN A 249 -26.52 -5.90 5.13
N ASN A 250 -25.80 -6.78 4.42
CA ASN A 250 -24.74 -6.41 3.46
C ASN A 250 -23.58 -5.61 4.07
N LYS A 251 -23.36 -5.81 5.37
CA LYS A 251 -22.21 -5.28 6.09
C LYS A 251 -21.41 -6.43 6.66
N LEU A 252 -20.15 -6.52 6.27
CA LEU A 252 -19.17 -7.39 6.88
C LEU A 252 -18.44 -6.60 7.97
N GLU A 253 -18.44 -7.15 9.16
CA GLU A 253 -17.64 -6.66 10.28
C GLU A 253 -16.62 -7.71 10.66
N PHE A 254 -15.38 -7.29 10.87
CA PHE A 254 -14.29 -8.12 11.34
C PHE A 254 -13.63 -7.43 12.53
N PHE A 255 -13.74 -8.03 13.71
CA PHE A 255 -13.20 -7.47 14.95
C PHE A 255 -12.08 -8.35 15.48
N VAL A 256 -10.90 -7.78 15.68
CA VAL A 256 -9.78 -8.46 16.35
C VAL A 256 -9.81 -8.13 17.82
N PHE A 257 -9.58 -9.14 18.64
CA PHE A 257 -9.55 -9.03 20.07
C PHE A 257 -8.15 -9.34 20.59
N HIS A 258 -7.61 -8.42 21.38
CA HIS A 258 -6.33 -8.62 22.03
C HIS A 258 -6.47 -9.68 23.15
N PRO A 259 -5.48 -10.54 23.41
CA PRO A 259 -5.48 -11.52 24.51
C PRO A 259 -5.76 -10.94 25.91
N LYS A 260 -5.63 -9.61 26.07
CA LYS A 260 -5.89 -8.88 27.33
C LYS A 260 -7.34 -8.43 27.47
N CYS A 261 -8.15 -8.58 26.43
CA CYS A 261 -9.55 -8.17 26.39
C CYS A 261 -10.50 -9.25 26.89
N TYR A 262 -10.00 -10.44 27.22
CA TYR A 262 -10.79 -11.58 27.65
C TYR A 262 -10.45 -11.94 29.09
N HIS A 263 -11.46 -11.99 29.97
CA HIS A 263 -11.34 -12.59 31.29
C HIS A 263 -11.97 -13.98 31.20
N ASN A 264 -11.17 -14.99 31.51
CA ASN A 264 -11.44 -16.43 31.48
C ASN A 264 -11.11 -17.09 30.14
N ASP A 265 -10.36 -18.18 30.26
CA ASP A 265 -10.07 -19.11 29.17
C ASP A 265 -11.39 -19.48 28.50
N PHE A 266 -11.45 -19.21 27.20
CA PHE A 266 -12.52 -19.72 26.38
C PHE A 266 -12.38 -21.23 26.34
N ASP A 267 -13.23 -21.95 27.05
CA ASP A 267 -13.39 -23.40 26.87
C ASP A 267 -14.03 -23.64 25.49
N TRP A 268 -13.19 -23.70 24.46
CA TRP A 268 -13.58 -24.20 23.15
C TRP A 268 -13.62 -25.72 23.26
N ILE A 269 -14.83 -26.30 23.22
CA ILE A 269 -14.99 -27.73 23.04
C ILE A 269 -14.59 -28.02 21.59
N PHE A 270 -13.42 -28.65 21.42
CA PHE A 270 -12.87 -29.11 20.14
C PHE A 270 -13.73 -30.21 19.50
#